data_AF-A0A2M4ANC9-F1
#
_entry.id   AF-A0A2M4ANC9-F1
#
_cell.length_a   1.000
_cell.length_b   1.000
_cell.length_c   1.000
_cell.angle_alpha   90.00
_cell.angle_beta   90.00
_cell.angle_gamma   90.00
#
_symmetry.space_group_name_H-M   'P 1'
#
loop_
_entity.id
_entity.type
_entity.pdbx_description
1 polymer ?
#
loop_
_entity_poly.entity_id
_entity_poly.type
_entity_poly.pdbx_seq_one_letter_code
_entity_poly.pdbx_strand_id
1 'polypeptide(L)'
;SLTQQNKVLKVELETYKIRVKVIQEENRALRQASVIIQAKAEQEEEYISNTLLKKIQALKKEKETLAHHYEREEECLTNDLSRKLDQLRQEKCKLEQTLEQEQECLVNKLMRKIEKLEAETSAKQNHLEQLRREMVELENTLEQEQEALVNKLWKRMDKLEAEKRSLQIKLDQPVSDPTSPKEITHHRSENGNDTASKLTAHITNLRSEVDQLRSNLAAAEKESQEKTQQFAQEEKCIRDENKRLQRKLQLEVERREALSRHLSESESSLEFEDERLFNENVSAFASQRPISPGGLTRCIACGQFVSRRASERFIKPAIPIGLNTSAPNVLSSHAPSSGGGQQPGCVGGSGHLFPLLGGSGAGGGASVTSLNSSIGSSSNNTSSNISFNSGGGGVVGHTATATSFVQPASPMDTSMCKD
;
A
#
# COMPACT_ATOMS: atom_id res chain seq x y z
N SER A 1 -122.77 -51.20 -35.63
CA SER A 1 -121.93 -50.95 -34.44
C SER A 1 -120.51 -51.50 -34.64
N LEU A 2 -120.33 -52.82 -34.80
CA LEU A 2 -119.03 -53.49 -35.00
C LEU A 2 -118.16 -53.01 -36.18
N THR A 3 -118.77 -52.62 -37.30
CA THR A 3 -118.06 -52.10 -38.49
C THR A 3 -117.42 -50.73 -38.24
N GLN A 4 -118.07 -49.87 -37.47
CA GLN A 4 -117.52 -48.56 -37.07
C GLN A 4 -116.33 -48.78 -36.13
N GLN A 5 -116.49 -49.67 -35.14
CA GLN A 5 -115.44 -50.00 -34.17
C GLN A 5 -114.20 -50.59 -34.85
N ASN A 6 -114.37 -51.48 -35.83
CA ASN A 6 -113.25 -51.99 -36.63
C ASN A 6 -112.53 -50.90 -37.43
N LYS A 7 -113.26 -49.90 -37.96
CA LYS A 7 -112.64 -48.76 -38.64
C LYS A 7 -111.81 -47.91 -37.68
N VAL A 8 -112.35 -47.61 -36.50
CA VAL A 8 -111.64 -46.84 -35.46
C VAL A 8 -110.38 -47.57 -35.00
N LEU A 9 -110.49 -48.85 -34.64
CA LEU A 9 -109.35 -49.67 -34.23
C LEU A 9 -108.27 -49.74 -35.31
N LYS A 10 -108.65 -49.78 -36.59
CA LYS A 10 -107.70 -49.79 -37.71
C LYS A 10 -106.96 -48.45 -37.83
N VAL A 11 -107.64 -47.32 -37.65
CA VAL A 11 -107.01 -45.99 -37.64
C VAL A 11 -106.07 -45.83 -36.44
N GLU A 12 -106.47 -46.29 -35.26
CA GLU A 12 -105.63 -46.27 -34.06
C GLU A 12 -104.37 -47.13 -34.24
N LEU A 13 -104.52 -48.35 -34.79
CA LEU A 13 -103.41 -49.25 -35.07
C LEU A 13 -102.42 -48.64 -36.08
N GLU A 14 -102.91 -48.00 -37.15
CA GLU A 14 -102.05 -47.28 -38.10
C GLU A 14 -101.37 -46.06 -37.44
N THR A 15 -102.06 -45.34 -36.57
CA THR A 15 -101.46 -44.24 -35.79
C THR A 15 -100.34 -44.73 -34.87
N TYR A 16 -100.55 -45.86 -34.17
CA TYR A 16 -99.52 -46.49 -33.35
C TYR A 16 -98.33 -46.98 -34.17
N LYS A 17 -98.55 -47.58 -35.35
CA LYS A 17 -97.45 -47.97 -36.26
C LYS A 17 -96.61 -46.78 -36.70
N ILE A 18 -97.25 -45.66 -37.06
CA ILE A 18 -96.53 -44.43 -37.43
C ILE A 18 -95.73 -43.93 -36.23
N ARG A 19 -96.33 -43.86 -35.03
CA ARG A 19 -95.63 -43.45 -33.80
C ARG A 19 -94.43 -44.35 -33.48
N VAL A 20 -94.57 -45.67 -33.62
CA VAL A 20 -93.46 -46.61 -33.42
C VAL A 20 -92.34 -46.37 -34.43
N LYS A 21 -92.68 -46.13 -35.72
CA LYS A 21 -91.67 -45.80 -36.74
C LYS A 21 -90.92 -44.51 -36.41
N VAL A 22 -91.63 -43.45 -36.02
CA VAL A 22 -91.02 -42.18 -35.61
C VAL A 22 -90.07 -42.39 -34.43
N ILE A 23 -90.52 -43.07 -33.37
CA ILE A 23 -89.69 -43.36 -32.19
C ILE A 23 -88.46 -44.19 -32.55
N GLN A 24 -88.59 -45.14 -33.48
CA GLN A 24 -87.46 -45.96 -33.95
C GLN A 24 -86.44 -45.13 -34.74
N GLU A 25 -86.90 -44.22 -35.59
CA GLU A 25 -86.05 -43.29 -36.32
C GLU A 25 -85.36 -42.30 -35.38
N GLU A 26 -86.08 -41.73 -34.42
CA GLU A 26 -85.53 -40.89 -33.36
C GLU A 26 -84.48 -41.64 -32.52
N ASN A 27 -84.75 -42.90 -32.13
CA ASN A 27 -83.75 -43.73 -31.43
C ASN A 27 -82.50 -43.95 -32.27
N ARG A 28 -82.66 -44.21 -33.58
CA ARG A 28 -81.53 -44.38 -34.50
C ARG A 28 -80.73 -43.08 -34.61
N ALA A 29 -81.41 -41.94 -34.76
CA ALA A 29 -80.79 -40.62 -34.83
C ALA A 29 -80.05 -40.26 -33.54
N LEU A 30 -80.64 -40.51 -32.36
CA LEU A 30 -80.01 -40.29 -31.06
C LEU A 30 -78.75 -41.15 -30.89
N ARG A 31 -78.80 -42.43 -31.29
CA ARG A 31 -77.61 -43.29 -31.25
C ARG A 31 -76.50 -42.79 -32.16
N GLN A 32 -76.83 -42.38 -33.39
CA GLN A 32 -75.85 -41.81 -34.32
C GLN A 32 -75.25 -40.51 -33.78
N ALA A 33 -76.08 -39.62 -33.23
CA ALA A 33 -75.63 -38.38 -32.61
C ALA A 33 -74.70 -38.65 -31.42
N SER A 34 -75.02 -39.63 -30.56
CA SER A 34 -74.19 -40.02 -29.42
C SER A 34 -72.80 -40.50 -29.84
N VAL A 35 -72.72 -41.32 -30.90
CA VAL A 35 -71.43 -41.79 -31.44
C VAL A 35 -70.60 -40.62 -31.99
N ILE A 36 -71.22 -39.68 -32.70
CA ILE A 36 -70.52 -38.51 -33.25
C ILE A 36 -70.01 -37.61 -32.13
N ILE A 37 -70.82 -37.35 -31.11
CA ILE A 37 -70.42 -36.53 -29.96
C ILE A 37 -69.27 -37.21 -29.20
N GLN A 38 -69.35 -38.53 -28.98
CA GLN A 38 -68.29 -39.28 -28.34
C GLN A 38 -66.97 -39.22 -29.13
N ALA A 39 -67.02 -39.44 -30.45
CA ALA A 39 -65.82 -39.36 -31.29
C ALA A 39 -65.18 -37.96 -31.28
N LYS A 40 -66.00 -36.90 -31.25
CA LYS A 40 -65.51 -35.52 -31.12
C LYS A 40 -64.87 -35.26 -29.75
N ALA A 41 -65.49 -35.75 -28.68
CA ALA A 41 -64.93 -35.63 -27.33
C ALA A 41 -63.58 -36.34 -27.22
N GLU A 42 -63.47 -37.57 -27.74
CA GLU A 42 -62.21 -38.32 -27.77
C GLU A 42 -61.12 -37.60 -28.58
N GLN A 43 -61.47 -37.00 -29.72
CA GLN A 43 -60.53 -36.20 -30.52
C GLN A 43 -60.07 -34.93 -29.78
N GLU A 44 -60.97 -34.22 -29.10
CA GLU A 44 -60.63 -33.03 -28.31
C GLU A 44 -59.74 -33.40 -27.12
N GLU A 45 -60.04 -34.50 -26.43
CA GLU A 45 -59.20 -35.04 -25.34
C GLU A 45 -57.79 -35.38 -25.83
N GLU A 46 -57.68 -36.07 -26.97
CA GLU A 46 -56.38 -36.40 -27.57
C GLU A 46 -55.61 -35.13 -27.96
N TYR A 47 -56.28 -34.15 -28.57
CA TYR A 47 -55.66 -32.87 -28.95
C TYR A 47 -55.13 -32.11 -27.72
N ILE A 48 -55.93 -32.02 -26.66
CA ILE A 48 -55.54 -31.38 -25.40
C ILE A 48 -54.36 -32.13 -24.77
N SER A 49 -54.43 -33.46 -24.68
CA SER A 49 -53.37 -34.32 -24.13
C SER A 49 -52.05 -34.14 -24.88
N ASN A 50 -52.08 -34.19 -26.22
CA ASN A 50 -50.90 -33.98 -27.06
C ASN A 50 -50.31 -32.57 -26.90
N THR A 51 -51.16 -31.55 -26.77
CA THR A 51 -50.71 -30.17 -26.56
C THR A 51 -50.04 -30.00 -25.20
N LEU A 52 -50.63 -30.55 -24.14
CA LEU A 52 -50.06 -30.51 -22.79
C LEU A 52 -48.75 -31.29 -22.71
N LEU A 53 -48.68 -32.48 -23.32
CA LEU A 53 -47.46 -33.29 -23.35
C LEU A 53 -46.30 -32.54 -24.02
N LYS A 54 -46.56 -31.88 -25.16
CA LYS A 54 -45.56 -31.04 -25.84
C LYS A 54 -45.09 -29.89 -24.96
N LYS A 55 -46.00 -29.19 -24.27
CA LYS A 55 -45.65 -28.13 -23.31
C LYS A 55 -44.81 -28.66 -22.15
N ILE A 56 -45.17 -29.82 -21.59
CA ILE A 56 -44.40 -30.46 -20.51
C ILE A 56 -42.98 -30.79 -20.99
N GLN A 57 -42.83 -31.34 -22.20
CA GLN A 57 -41.52 -31.66 -22.76
C GLN A 57 -40.68 -30.41 -23.02
N ALA A 58 -41.29 -29.34 -23.56
CA ALA A 58 -40.62 -28.06 -23.76
C ALA A 58 -40.13 -27.48 -22.42
N LEU A 59 -41.00 -27.40 -21.42
CA LEU A 59 -40.66 -26.90 -20.09
C LEU A 59 -39.58 -27.75 -19.40
N LYS A 60 -39.61 -29.08 -19.57
CA LYS A 60 -38.56 -29.97 -19.07
C LYS A 60 -37.22 -29.67 -19.72
N LYS A 61 -37.19 -29.48 -21.03
CA LYS A 61 -35.97 -29.15 -21.78
C LYS A 61 -35.44 -27.77 -21.38
N GLU A 62 -36.31 -26.77 -21.28
CA GLU A 62 -35.95 -25.42 -20.83
C GLU A 62 -35.36 -25.44 -19.42
N LYS A 63 -35.99 -26.18 -18.49
CA LYS A 63 -35.47 -26.37 -17.13
C LYS A 63 -34.09 -27.01 -17.11
N GLU A 64 -33.86 -28.05 -17.92
CA GLU A 64 -32.55 -28.71 -18.04
C GLU A 64 -31.49 -27.76 -18.61
N THR A 65 -31.83 -27.00 -19.66
CA THR A 65 -30.91 -26.01 -20.22
C THR A 65 -30.58 -24.90 -19.23
N LEU A 66 -31.56 -24.45 -18.45
CA LEU A 66 -31.38 -23.42 -17.45
C LEU A 66 -30.50 -23.93 -16.30
N ALA A 67 -30.72 -25.17 -15.83
CA ALA A 67 -29.87 -25.80 -14.82
C ALA A 67 -28.40 -25.87 -15.30
N HIS A 68 -28.16 -26.30 -16.54
CA HIS A 68 -26.81 -26.31 -17.11
C HIS A 68 -26.19 -24.92 -17.30
N HIS A 69 -26.99 -23.88 -17.53
CA HIS A 69 -26.46 -22.51 -17.57
C HIS A 69 -26.03 -22.07 -16.16
N TYR A 70 -26.88 -22.30 -15.16
CA TYR A 70 -26.56 -21.98 -13.77
C TYR A 70 -25.29 -22.69 -13.29
N GLU A 71 -25.15 -23.99 -13.55
CA GLU A 71 -23.94 -24.76 -13.18
C GLU A 71 -22.66 -24.15 -13.78
N ARG A 72 -22.69 -23.75 -15.05
CA ARG A 72 -21.52 -23.13 -15.71
C ARG A 72 -21.21 -21.75 -15.18
N GLU A 73 -22.25 -20.97 -14.88
CA GLU A 73 -22.08 -19.62 -14.33
C GLU A 73 -21.51 -19.68 -12.91
N GLU A 74 -21.99 -20.61 -12.07
CA GLU A 74 -21.43 -20.87 -10.74
C GLU A 74 -19.97 -21.32 -10.80
N GLU A 75 -19.62 -22.21 -11.73
CA GLU A 75 -18.23 -22.64 -11.95
C GLU A 75 -17.35 -21.45 -12.39
N CYS A 76 -17.82 -20.63 -13.32
CA CYS A 76 -17.11 -19.44 -13.80
C CYS A 76 -16.85 -18.44 -12.67
N LEU A 77 -17.89 -18.09 -11.91
CA LEU A 77 -17.80 -17.16 -10.77
C LEU A 77 -16.84 -17.69 -9.70
N THR A 78 -16.94 -18.98 -9.36
CA THR A 78 -16.07 -19.61 -8.37
C THR A 78 -14.60 -19.60 -8.81
N ASN A 79 -14.34 -19.91 -10.08
CA ASN A 79 -12.99 -19.89 -10.65
C ASN A 79 -12.40 -18.47 -10.69
N ASP A 80 -13.20 -17.48 -11.07
CA ASP A 80 -12.76 -16.09 -11.11
C ASP A 80 -12.50 -15.50 -9.73
N LEU A 81 -13.35 -15.81 -8.75
CA LEU A 81 -13.12 -15.40 -7.36
C LEU A 81 -11.86 -16.07 -6.80
N SER A 82 -11.66 -17.36 -7.05
CA SER A 82 -10.46 -18.08 -6.62
C SER A 82 -9.19 -17.47 -7.21
N ARG A 83 -9.21 -17.15 -8.52
CA ARG A 83 -8.09 -16.50 -9.22
C ARG A 83 -7.79 -15.11 -8.65
N LYS A 84 -8.82 -14.29 -8.42
CA LYS A 84 -8.67 -12.95 -7.83
C LYS A 84 -8.13 -13.03 -6.41
N LEU A 85 -8.57 -14.01 -5.63
CA LEU A 85 -8.12 -14.23 -4.26
C LEU A 85 -6.64 -14.63 -4.23
N ASP A 86 -6.21 -15.54 -5.10
CA ASP A 86 -4.81 -15.93 -5.21
C ASP A 86 -3.93 -14.78 -5.72
N GLN A 87 -4.43 -13.95 -6.64
CA GLN A 87 -3.75 -12.74 -7.08
C GLN A 87 -3.53 -11.77 -5.90
N LEU A 88 -4.57 -11.50 -5.10
CA LEU A 88 -4.46 -10.63 -3.92
C LEU A 88 -3.47 -11.18 -2.88
N ARG A 89 -3.43 -12.51 -2.68
CA ARG A 89 -2.43 -13.15 -1.82
C ARG A 89 -1.01 -12.95 -2.34
N GLN A 90 -0.79 -13.09 -3.64
CA GLN A 90 0.52 -12.86 -4.26
C GLN A 90 0.94 -11.40 -4.19
N GLU A 91 0.03 -10.46 -4.45
CA GLU A 91 0.29 -9.03 -4.32
C GLU A 91 0.64 -8.65 -2.88
N LYS A 92 -0.10 -9.19 -1.90
CA LYS A 92 0.21 -9.01 -0.48
C LYS A 92 1.62 -9.50 -0.14
N CYS A 93 1.97 -10.72 -0.55
CA CYS A 93 3.31 -11.28 -0.29
C CYS A 93 4.43 -10.43 -0.91
N LYS A 94 4.25 -9.93 -2.14
CA LYS A 94 5.21 -9.03 -2.78
C LYS A 94 5.37 -7.70 -2.04
N LEU A 95 4.26 -7.14 -1.56
CA LEU A 95 4.29 -5.90 -0.77
C LEU A 95 5.00 -6.10 0.57
N GLU A 96 4.72 -7.20 1.27
CA GLU A 96 5.40 -7.58 2.51
C GLU A 96 6.91 -7.72 2.29
N GLN A 97 7.33 -8.43 1.25
CA GLN A 97 8.74 -8.58 0.90
C GLN A 97 9.43 -7.25 0.55
N THR A 98 8.75 -6.38 -0.21
CA THR A 98 9.31 -5.07 -0.59
C THR A 98 9.46 -4.18 0.65
N LEU A 99 8.45 -4.17 1.53
CA LEU A 99 8.48 -3.42 2.78
C LEU A 99 9.61 -3.88 3.69
N GLU A 100 9.80 -5.19 3.85
CA GLU A 100 10.90 -5.76 4.62
C GLU A 100 12.26 -5.33 4.07
N GLN A 101 12.46 -5.39 2.76
CA GLN A 101 13.70 -4.95 2.10
C GLN A 101 13.97 -3.45 2.29
N GLU A 102 12.94 -2.61 2.17
CA GLU A 102 13.06 -1.17 2.39
C GLU A 102 13.42 -0.85 3.85
N GLN A 103 12.76 -1.53 4.79
CA GLN A 103 13.06 -1.39 6.22
C GLN A 103 14.48 -1.84 6.54
N GLU A 104 14.92 -2.99 6.03
CA GLU A 104 16.28 -3.49 6.22
C GLU A 104 17.32 -2.52 5.64
N CYS A 105 17.08 -1.99 4.43
CA CYS A 105 17.96 -1.00 3.81
C CYS A 105 18.06 0.28 4.65
N LEU A 106 16.93 0.77 5.18
CA LEU A 106 16.89 1.96 6.04
C LEU A 106 17.63 1.72 7.36
N VAL A 107 17.38 0.59 8.02
CA VAL A 107 18.07 0.20 9.26
C VAL A 107 19.58 0.13 9.03
N ASN A 108 20.02 -0.53 7.96
CA ASN A 108 21.43 -0.62 7.60
C ASN A 108 22.07 0.76 7.33
N LYS A 109 21.33 1.69 6.73
CA LYS A 109 21.80 3.07 6.49
C LYS A 109 21.91 3.85 7.80
N LEU A 110 20.95 3.69 8.70
CA LEU A 110 20.95 4.35 10.01
C LEU A 110 22.06 3.79 10.91
N MET A 111 22.23 2.48 10.97
CA MET A 111 23.34 1.83 11.71
C MET A 111 24.70 2.36 11.26
N ARG A 112 24.98 2.38 9.95
CA ARG A 112 26.23 2.95 9.42
C ARG A 112 26.44 4.42 9.81
N LYS A 113 25.35 5.19 9.88
CA LYS A 113 25.42 6.61 10.31
C LYS A 113 25.70 6.73 11.81
N ILE A 114 25.12 5.85 12.62
CA ILE A 114 25.40 5.76 14.06
C ILE A 114 26.87 5.41 14.28
N GLU A 115 27.37 4.34 13.66
CA GLU A 115 28.77 3.90 13.77
C GLU A 115 29.74 5.02 13.37
N LYS A 116 29.45 5.76 12.30
CA LYS A 116 30.27 6.92 11.89
C LYS A 116 30.27 8.04 12.94
N LEU A 117 29.11 8.40 13.47
CA LEU A 117 29.00 9.44 14.50
C LEU A 117 29.66 9.02 15.82
N GLU A 118 29.56 7.75 16.18
CA GLU A 118 30.25 7.17 17.34
C GLU A 118 31.76 7.25 17.17
N ALA A 119 32.29 6.87 16.00
CA ALA A 119 33.71 6.97 15.68
C ALA A 119 34.22 8.43 15.71
N GLU A 120 33.48 9.37 15.12
CA GLU A 120 33.81 10.80 15.18
C GLU A 120 33.80 11.34 16.61
N THR A 121 32.85 10.89 17.43
CA THR A 121 32.74 11.29 18.84
C THR A 121 33.93 10.74 19.65
N SER A 122 34.28 9.46 19.45
CA SER A 122 35.47 8.86 20.07
C SER A 122 36.76 9.56 19.63
N ALA A 123 36.92 9.88 18.35
CA ALA A 123 38.08 10.60 17.85
C ALA A 123 38.22 11.99 18.49
N LYS A 124 37.12 12.75 18.60
CA LYS A 124 37.11 14.05 19.30
C LYS A 124 37.45 13.90 20.78
N GLN A 125 36.92 12.88 21.44
CA GLN A 125 37.22 12.58 22.84
C GLN A 125 38.71 12.30 23.03
N ASN A 126 39.31 11.46 22.18
CA ASN A 126 40.75 11.16 22.22
C ASN A 126 41.61 12.42 21.99
N HIS A 127 41.21 13.27 21.04
CA HIS A 127 41.92 14.53 20.77
C HIS A 127 41.86 15.50 21.95
N LEU A 128 40.70 15.64 22.60
CA LEU A 128 40.56 16.45 23.82
C LEU A 128 41.43 15.93 24.96
N GLU A 129 41.50 14.61 25.14
CA GLU A 129 42.37 14.01 26.15
C GLU A 129 43.84 14.20 25.83
N GLN A 130 44.23 14.13 24.55
CA GLN A 130 45.58 14.44 24.11
C GLN A 130 45.94 15.89 24.44
N LEU A 131 45.10 16.86 24.07
CA LEU A 131 45.32 18.26 24.40
C LEU A 131 45.42 18.51 25.92
N ARG A 132 44.64 17.77 26.73
CA ARG A 132 44.76 17.83 28.19
C ARG A 132 46.10 17.29 28.69
N ARG A 133 46.62 16.21 28.12
CA ARG A 133 47.95 15.68 28.46
C ARG A 133 49.05 16.68 28.07
N GLU A 134 49.00 17.18 26.84
CA GLU A 134 49.96 18.17 26.33
C GLU A 134 49.94 19.46 27.16
N MET A 135 48.77 19.92 27.60
CA MET A 135 48.63 21.06 28.51
C MET A 135 49.38 20.81 29.82
N VAL A 136 49.14 19.67 30.47
CA VAL A 136 49.80 19.32 31.73
C VAL A 136 51.33 19.17 31.54
N GLU A 137 51.77 18.60 30.41
CA GLU A 137 53.20 18.49 30.09
C GLU A 137 53.87 19.87 29.92
N LEU A 138 53.21 20.81 29.24
CA LEU A 138 53.69 22.17 29.09
C LEU A 138 53.71 22.92 30.43
N GLU A 139 52.67 22.77 31.26
CA GLU A 139 52.62 23.35 32.61
C GLU A 139 53.78 22.82 33.47
N ASN A 140 54.01 21.50 33.49
CA ASN A 140 55.12 20.90 34.22
C ASN A 140 56.49 21.39 33.71
N THR A 141 56.66 21.52 32.40
CA THR A 141 57.90 22.02 31.79
C THR A 141 58.14 23.47 32.20
N LEU A 142 57.08 24.30 32.17
CA LEU A 142 57.13 25.69 32.58
C LEU A 142 57.49 25.83 34.07
N GLU A 143 56.88 25.03 34.94
CA GLU A 143 57.21 25.01 36.38
C GLU A 143 58.68 24.64 36.62
N GLN A 144 59.18 23.60 35.95
CA GLN A 144 60.60 23.20 36.06
C GLN A 144 61.55 24.30 35.60
N GLU A 145 61.23 25.01 34.51
CA GLU A 145 62.03 26.14 34.05
C GLU A 145 62.04 27.30 35.06
N GLN A 146 60.88 27.60 35.65
CA GLN A 146 60.75 28.62 36.69
C GLN A 146 61.57 28.25 37.93
N GLU A 147 61.44 27.02 38.43
CA GLU A 147 62.24 26.52 39.56
C GLU A 147 63.74 26.56 39.26
N ALA A 148 64.15 26.17 38.05
CA ALA A 148 65.55 26.22 37.63
C ALA A 148 66.09 27.66 37.58
N LEU A 149 65.28 28.63 37.16
CA LEU A 149 65.64 30.05 37.18
C LEU A 149 65.75 30.59 38.61
N VAL A 150 64.78 30.30 39.47
CA VAL A 150 64.81 30.68 40.90
C VAL A 150 66.07 30.12 41.55
N ASN A 151 66.36 28.84 41.34
CA ASN A 151 67.58 28.20 41.84
C ASN A 151 68.86 28.87 41.34
N LYS A 152 68.92 29.27 40.05
CA LYS A 152 70.06 30.01 39.49
C LYS A 152 70.22 31.39 40.11
N LEU A 153 69.13 32.13 40.29
CA LEU A 153 69.14 33.46 40.90
C LEU A 153 69.54 33.40 42.36
N TRP A 154 68.98 32.46 43.11
CA TRP A 154 69.31 32.23 44.51
C TRP A 154 70.80 31.90 44.68
N LYS A 155 71.36 30.98 43.87
CA LYS A 155 72.81 30.70 43.87
C LYS A 155 73.67 31.91 43.51
N ARG A 156 73.23 32.78 42.59
CA ARG A 156 73.95 34.03 42.27
C ARG A 156 73.90 35.01 43.44
N MET A 157 72.74 35.13 44.09
CA MET A 157 72.56 35.94 45.28
C MET A 157 73.47 35.48 46.41
N ASP A 158 73.48 34.18 46.73
CA ASP A 158 74.36 33.60 47.75
C ASP A 158 75.84 33.86 47.46
N LYS A 159 76.26 33.74 46.20
CA LYS A 159 77.63 34.09 45.77
C LYS A 159 77.93 35.56 45.99
N LEU A 160 77.04 36.45 45.56
CA LEU A 160 77.19 37.89 45.77
C LEU A 160 77.21 38.25 47.27
N GLU A 161 76.40 37.59 48.09
CA GLU A 161 76.43 37.78 49.54
C GLU A 161 77.72 37.25 50.16
N ALA A 162 78.23 36.11 49.72
CA ALA A 162 79.52 35.57 50.15
C ALA A 162 80.68 36.48 49.73
N GLU A 163 80.66 37.00 48.51
CA GLU A 163 81.61 38.00 48.02
C GLU A 163 81.52 39.29 48.84
N LYS A 164 80.30 39.80 49.11
CA LYS A 164 80.09 40.95 50.00
C LYS A 164 80.67 40.70 51.38
N ARG A 165 80.42 39.52 51.99
CA ARG A 165 81.02 39.13 53.27
C ARG A 165 82.55 39.00 53.18
N SER A 166 83.10 38.42 52.11
CA SER A 166 84.53 38.27 51.91
C SER A 166 85.23 39.61 51.68
N LEU A 167 84.64 40.51 50.89
CA LEU A 167 85.11 41.87 50.69
C LEU A 167 85.03 42.68 51.97
N GLN A 168 83.96 42.50 52.77
CA GLN A 168 83.87 43.08 54.11
C GLN A 168 85.03 42.59 55.00
N ILE A 169 85.29 41.28 55.03
CA ILE A 169 86.42 40.69 55.77
C ILE A 169 87.77 41.21 55.26
N LYS A 170 87.96 41.30 53.93
CA LYS A 170 89.19 41.81 53.30
C LYS A 170 89.40 43.31 53.52
N LEU A 171 88.32 44.09 53.61
CA LEU A 171 88.36 45.50 53.99
C LEU A 171 88.79 45.65 55.46
N ASP A 172 88.38 44.71 56.31
CA ASP A 172 88.80 44.62 57.71
C ASP A 172 90.21 43.98 57.89
N GLN A 173 90.92 43.66 56.80
CA GLN A 173 92.22 42.95 56.81
C GLN A 173 93.36 43.83 56.22
N PRO A 174 94.51 43.99 56.92
CA PRO A 174 95.62 44.81 56.43
C PRO A 174 96.32 44.18 55.20
N VAL A 175 96.59 45.01 54.18
CA VAL A 175 97.07 44.65 52.82
C VAL A 175 98.44 43.96 52.80
N SER A 176 98.56 42.86 52.04
CA SER A 176 99.82 42.31 51.50
C SER A 176 99.55 41.52 50.20
N ASP A 177 100.35 41.77 49.15
CA ASP A 177 100.20 41.35 47.72
C ASP A 177 100.79 39.93 47.40
N PRO A 178 100.90 39.47 46.11
CA PRO A 178 99.91 38.71 45.35
C PRO A 178 100.48 37.40 44.72
N THR A 179 99.68 36.56 44.03
CA THR A 179 100.23 35.52 43.11
C THR A 179 99.30 35.25 41.92
N SER A 180 99.90 35.20 40.72
CA SER A 180 99.28 35.10 39.38
C SER A 180 99.02 33.66 38.92
N PRO A 181 98.06 33.43 38.01
CA PRO A 181 98.32 32.47 36.92
C PRO A 181 97.66 32.82 35.55
N LYS A 182 98.31 32.40 34.45
CA LYS A 182 97.76 32.31 33.08
C LYS A 182 97.85 30.87 32.61
N GLU A 183 96.89 30.40 31.81
CA GLU A 183 97.11 29.44 30.72
C GLU A 183 95.91 29.41 29.74
N ILE A 184 96.20 29.27 28.44
CA ILE A 184 95.27 29.37 27.30
C ILE A 184 95.24 28.02 26.56
N THR A 185 94.03 27.52 26.31
CA THR A 185 93.69 26.22 25.71
C THR A 185 93.69 26.26 24.17
N HIS A 186 94.42 25.35 23.52
CA HIS A 186 94.25 24.97 22.11
C HIS A 186 93.24 23.80 22.01
N HIS A 187 92.38 23.75 20.99
CA HIS A 187 92.10 22.54 20.18
C HIS A 187 91.16 22.87 19.00
N ARG A 188 91.64 22.58 17.80
CA ARG A 188 90.98 22.70 16.48
C ARG A 188 90.43 21.31 16.12
N SER A 189 89.16 21.19 15.73
CA SER A 189 88.53 19.92 15.33
C SER A 189 88.07 19.97 13.87
N GLU A 190 88.57 19.01 13.09
CA GLU A 190 88.27 18.74 11.68
C GLU A 190 87.00 17.89 11.60
N ASN A 191 85.88 18.43 11.09
CA ASN A 191 84.63 17.66 10.91
C ASN A 191 83.73 18.19 9.77
N GLY A 192 84.34 18.66 8.67
CA GLY A 192 83.61 19.30 7.56
C GLY A 192 82.97 18.34 6.54
N ASN A 193 83.37 17.06 6.50
CA ASN A 193 83.06 16.18 5.36
C ASN A 193 81.79 15.31 5.55
N ASP A 194 81.49 14.86 6.77
CA ASP A 194 80.30 14.03 7.06
C ASP A 194 78.97 14.78 6.95
N THR A 195 79.00 16.08 7.18
CA THR A 195 77.82 16.95 7.13
C THR A 195 77.28 17.08 5.71
N ALA A 196 78.18 17.19 4.71
CA ALA A 196 77.80 17.32 3.30
C ALA A 196 77.14 16.04 2.74
N SER A 197 77.65 14.86 3.10
CA SER A 197 77.07 13.58 2.70
C SER A 197 75.71 13.33 3.34
N LYS A 198 75.53 13.67 4.63
CA LYS A 198 74.24 13.58 5.33
C LYS A 198 73.18 14.51 4.71
N LEU A 199 73.57 15.74 4.35
CA LEU A 199 72.67 16.67 3.67
C LEU A 199 72.28 16.17 2.27
N THR A 200 73.22 15.58 1.53
CA THR A 200 72.94 15.04 0.19
C THR A 200 71.96 13.86 0.24
N ALA A 201 72.14 12.93 1.19
CA ALA A 201 71.21 11.81 1.41
C ALA A 201 69.81 12.27 1.86
N HIS A 202 69.74 13.32 2.69
CA HIS A 202 68.47 13.91 3.10
C HIS A 202 67.76 14.58 1.92
N ILE A 203 68.48 15.29 1.05
CA ILE A 203 67.93 15.90 -0.16
C ILE A 203 67.38 14.83 -1.12
N THR A 204 68.05 13.69 -1.29
CA THR A 204 67.54 12.61 -2.13
C THR A 204 66.28 11.97 -1.56
N ASN A 205 66.21 11.78 -0.23
CA ASN A 205 65.02 11.23 0.42
C ASN A 205 63.81 12.17 0.31
N LEU A 206 64.00 13.47 0.54
CA LEU A 206 62.95 14.47 0.36
C LEU A 206 62.43 14.52 -1.08
N ARG A 207 63.32 14.34 -2.08
CA ARG A 207 62.91 14.28 -3.49
C ARG A 207 62.05 13.05 -3.77
N SER A 208 62.45 11.87 -3.30
CA SER A 208 61.64 10.65 -3.45
C SER A 208 60.29 10.76 -2.74
N GLU A 209 60.26 11.40 -1.57
CA GLU A 209 59.02 11.62 -0.82
C GLU A 209 58.09 12.59 -1.55
N VAL A 210 58.61 13.67 -2.14
CA VAL A 210 57.83 14.60 -2.98
C VAL A 210 57.26 13.89 -4.22
N ASP A 211 58.05 13.03 -4.89
CA ASP A 211 57.56 12.28 -6.04
C ASP A 211 56.48 11.27 -5.65
N GLN A 212 56.63 10.62 -4.49
CA GLN A 212 55.63 9.71 -3.95
C GLN A 212 54.34 10.44 -3.55
N LEU A 213 54.45 11.61 -2.91
CA LEU A 213 53.30 12.46 -2.57
C LEU A 213 52.57 12.96 -3.82
N ARG A 214 53.30 13.33 -4.89
CA ARG A 214 52.72 13.70 -6.18
C ARG A 214 51.97 12.54 -6.83
N SER A 215 52.56 11.34 -6.81
CA SER A 215 51.89 10.14 -7.32
C SER A 215 50.62 9.80 -6.52
N ASN A 216 50.67 9.92 -5.20
CA ASN A 216 49.51 9.68 -4.33
C ASN A 216 48.41 10.72 -4.56
N LEU A 217 48.76 12.00 -4.75
CA LEU A 217 47.81 13.06 -5.06
C LEU A 217 47.13 12.82 -6.42
N ALA A 218 47.89 12.48 -7.46
CA ALA A 218 47.33 12.14 -8.77
C ALA A 218 46.40 10.91 -8.72
N ALA A 219 46.74 9.90 -7.92
CA ALA A 219 45.89 8.73 -7.72
C ALA A 219 44.59 9.09 -6.97
N ALA A 220 44.67 9.91 -5.93
CA ALA A 220 43.51 10.38 -5.17
C ALA A 220 42.58 11.27 -6.02
N GLU A 221 43.14 12.16 -6.85
CA GLU A 221 42.38 12.97 -7.80
C GLU A 221 41.65 12.10 -8.83
N LYS A 222 42.34 11.09 -9.39
CA LYS A 222 41.75 10.13 -10.32
C LYS A 222 40.62 9.33 -9.66
N GLU A 223 40.83 8.81 -8.45
CA GLU A 223 39.80 8.06 -7.71
C GLU A 223 38.59 8.94 -7.38
N SER A 224 38.82 10.20 -6.98
CA SER A 224 37.75 11.17 -6.75
C SER A 224 36.97 11.47 -8.02
N GLN A 225 37.65 11.59 -9.17
CA GLN A 225 37.02 11.81 -10.46
C GLN A 225 36.18 10.61 -10.90
N GLU A 226 36.69 9.39 -10.76
CA GLU A 226 35.97 8.15 -11.06
C GLU A 226 34.72 8.00 -10.19
N LYS A 227 34.82 8.25 -8.87
CA LYS A 227 33.66 8.24 -7.96
C LYS A 227 32.62 9.28 -8.36
N THR A 228 33.04 10.49 -8.70
CA THR A 228 32.13 11.54 -9.16
C THR A 228 31.39 11.13 -10.44
N GLN A 229 32.07 10.49 -11.38
CA GLN A 229 31.46 9.96 -12.60
C GLN A 229 30.50 8.80 -12.31
N GLN A 230 30.86 7.88 -11.41
CA GLN A 230 29.98 6.79 -10.98
C GLN A 230 28.69 7.32 -10.37
N PHE A 231 28.77 8.28 -9.44
CA PHE A 231 27.58 8.91 -8.86
C PHE A 231 26.71 9.60 -9.92
N ALA A 232 27.31 10.28 -10.89
CA ALA A 232 26.56 10.91 -11.98
C ALA A 232 25.83 9.88 -12.87
N GLN A 233 26.43 8.72 -13.11
CA GLN A 233 25.80 7.63 -13.86
C GLN A 233 24.67 6.98 -13.07
N GLU A 234 24.88 6.69 -11.78
CA GLU A 234 23.86 6.15 -10.89
C GLU A 234 22.66 7.09 -10.78
N GLU A 235 22.88 8.39 -10.60
CA GLU A 235 21.81 9.39 -10.54
C GLU A 235 21.00 9.43 -11.84
N LYS A 236 21.67 9.29 -13.00
CA LYS A 236 20.99 9.20 -14.30
C LYS A 236 20.14 7.94 -14.40
N CYS A 237 20.68 6.78 -14.03
CA CYS A 237 19.93 5.51 -14.04
C CYS A 237 18.71 5.56 -13.12
N ILE A 238 18.85 6.10 -11.91
CA ILE A 238 17.74 6.28 -10.97
C ILE A 238 16.68 7.22 -11.56
N ARG A 239 17.09 8.33 -12.19
CA ARG A 239 16.17 9.29 -12.82
C ARG A 239 15.37 8.66 -13.96
N ASP A 240 16.03 7.88 -14.82
CA ASP A 240 15.38 7.19 -15.94
C ASP A 240 14.40 6.12 -15.46
N GLU A 241 14.79 5.35 -14.43
CA GLU A 241 13.91 4.35 -13.82
C GLU A 241 12.71 4.99 -13.12
N ASN A 242 12.91 6.10 -12.39
CA ASN A 242 11.82 6.84 -11.76
C ASN A 242 10.81 7.34 -12.80
N LYS A 243 11.30 7.88 -13.93
CA LYS A 243 10.44 8.27 -15.06
C LYS A 243 9.69 7.08 -15.67
N ARG A 244 10.31 5.89 -15.72
CA ARG A 244 9.65 4.67 -16.19
C ARG A 244 8.54 4.22 -15.22
N LEU A 245 8.82 4.23 -13.93
CA LEU A 245 7.86 3.88 -12.88
C LEU A 245 6.69 4.87 -12.85
N GLN A 246 6.94 6.16 -13.00
CA GLN A 246 5.90 7.18 -13.05
C GLN A 246 4.94 6.97 -14.23
N ARG A 247 5.45 6.57 -15.41
CA ARG A 247 4.59 6.19 -16.55
C ARG A 247 3.75 4.94 -16.27
N LYS A 248 4.32 3.93 -15.61
CA LYS A 248 3.56 2.72 -15.23
C LYS A 248 2.47 3.02 -14.22
N LEU A 249 2.78 3.85 -13.22
CA LEU A 249 1.81 4.31 -12.22
C LEU A 249 0.65 5.04 -12.90
N GLN A 250 0.95 5.93 -13.85
CA GLN A 250 -0.08 6.65 -14.61
C GLN A 250 -1.02 5.69 -15.34
N LEU A 251 -0.49 4.68 -16.03
CA LEU A 251 -1.29 3.67 -16.72
C LEU A 251 -2.17 2.87 -15.74
N GLU A 252 -1.67 2.53 -14.56
CA GLU A 252 -2.48 1.80 -13.55
C GLU A 252 -3.58 2.69 -12.96
N VAL A 253 -3.32 3.98 -12.77
CA VAL A 253 -4.34 4.97 -12.37
C VAL A 253 -5.42 5.06 -13.44
N GLU A 254 -5.06 5.22 -14.72
CA GLU A 254 -6.00 5.26 -15.84
C GLU A 254 -6.82 3.97 -15.95
N ARG A 255 -6.20 2.81 -15.71
CA ARG A 255 -6.89 1.52 -15.67
C ARG A 255 -7.92 1.45 -14.55
N ARG A 256 -7.56 1.92 -13.34
CA ARG A 256 -8.48 2.00 -12.19
C ARG A 256 -9.64 2.95 -12.45
N GLU A 257 -9.36 4.13 -12.99
CA GLU A 257 -10.40 5.11 -13.33
C GLU A 257 -11.34 4.60 -14.42
N ALA A 258 -10.82 3.90 -15.43
CA ALA A 258 -11.63 3.27 -16.47
C ALA A 258 -12.54 2.18 -15.89
N LEU A 259 -12.01 1.34 -15.00
CA LEU A 259 -12.80 0.32 -14.31
C LEU A 259 -13.89 0.96 -13.43
N SER A 260 -13.55 2.00 -12.67
CA SER A 260 -14.51 2.73 -11.83
C SER A 260 -15.62 3.36 -12.67
N ARG A 261 -15.29 3.98 -13.81
CA ARG A 261 -16.28 4.51 -14.75
C ARG A 261 -17.20 3.42 -15.28
N HIS A 262 -16.66 2.29 -15.72
CA HIS A 262 -17.46 1.18 -16.24
C HIS A 262 -18.39 0.57 -15.18
N LEU A 263 -17.94 0.45 -13.93
CA LEU A 263 -18.78 0.00 -12.82
C LEU A 263 -19.91 1.00 -12.55
N SER A 264 -19.62 2.29 -12.46
CA SER A 264 -20.64 3.33 -12.29
C SER A 264 -21.64 3.40 -13.46
N GLU A 265 -21.19 3.21 -14.70
CA GLU A 265 -22.05 3.12 -15.88
C GLU A 265 -22.95 1.87 -15.84
N SER A 266 -22.40 0.74 -15.39
CA SER A 266 -23.14 -0.52 -15.26
C SER A 266 -24.16 -0.46 -14.11
N GLU A 267 -23.81 0.15 -12.99
CA GLU A 267 -24.72 0.41 -11.86
C GLU A 267 -25.86 1.34 -12.27
N SER A 268 -25.56 2.44 -12.97
CA SER A 268 -26.61 3.35 -13.44
C SER A 268 -27.54 2.66 -14.45
N SER A 269 -27.00 1.85 -15.37
CA SER A 269 -27.82 1.08 -16.32
C SER A 269 -28.74 0.08 -15.62
N LEU A 270 -28.25 -0.60 -14.57
CA LEU A 270 -29.04 -1.51 -13.75
C LEU A 270 -30.17 -0.76 -13.02
N GLU A 271 -29.89 0.41 -12.45
CA GLU A 271 -30.91 1.24 -11.80
C GLU A 271 -32.00 1.71 -12.78
N PHE A 272 -31.64 2.09 -14.01
CA PHE A 272 -32.62 2.45 -15.05
C PHE A 272 -33.46 1.24 -15.53
N GLU A 273 -32.89 0.04 -15.57
CA GLU A 273 -33.61 -1.19 -15.92
C GLU A 273 -34.56 -1.60 -14.79
N ASP A 274 -34.14 -1.49 -13.54
CA ASP A 274 -34.97 -1.73 -12.35
C ASP A 274 -36.12 -0.73 -12.24
N GLU A 275 -35.90 0.56 -12.50
CA GLU A 275 -36.97 1.57 -12.55
C GLU A 275 -37.96 1.30 -13.68
N ARG A 276 -37.50 0.84 -14.85
CA ARG A 276 -38.36 0.44 -15.95
C ARG A 276 -39.23 -0.76 -15.56
N LEU A 277 -38.63 -1.81 -15.01
CA LEU A 277 -39.33 -3.00 -14.54
C LEU A 277 -40.33 -2.65 -13.44
N PHE A 278 -39.94 -1.79 -12.49
CA PHE A 278 -40.84 -1.31 -11.45
C PHE A 278 -42.03 -0.55 -12.03
N ASN A 279 -41.81 0.39 -12.96
CA ASN A 279 -42.88 1.12 -13.62
C ASN A 279 -43.76 0.21 -14.48
N GLU A 280 -43.19 -0.78 -15.17
CA GLU A 280 -43.94 -1.75 -15.97
C GLU A 280 -44.80 -2.65 -15.08
N ASN A 281 -44.26 -3.12 -13.95
CA ASN A 281 -44.98 -3.94 -12.99
C ASN A 281 -46.08 -3.13 -12.28
N VAL A 282 -45.80 -1.88 -11.90
CA VAL A 282 -46.81 -0.94 -11.34
C VAL A 282 -47.91 -0.65 -12.37
N SER A 283 -47.57 -0.47 -13.65
CA SER A 283 -48.55 -0.27 -14.73
C SER A 283 -49.38 -1.53 -14.98
N ALA A 284 -48.77 -2.71 -14.96
CA ALA A 284 -49.44 -4.00 -15.09
C ALA A 284 -50.39 -4.29 -13.93
N PHE A 285 -50.00 -3.94 -12.69
CA PHE A 285 -50.85 -4.03 -11.51
C PHE A 285 -51.96 -2.96 -11.47
N ALA A 286 -51.73 -1.78 -12.06
CA ALA A 286 -52.75 -0.74 -12.18
C ALA A 286 -53.84 -1.10 -13.22
N SER A 287 -53.52 -1.88 -14.25
CA SER A 287 -54.48 -2.33 -15.27
C SER A 287 -55.38 -3.51 -14.85
N GLN A 288 -55.20 -4.10 -13.66
CA GLN A 288 -55.99 -5.25 -13.18
C GLN A 288 -56.85 -4.98 -11.92
N ARG A 289 -57.36 -3.76 -11.70
CA ARG A 289 -58.32 -3.52 -10.60
C ARG A 289 -59.79 -3.55 -11.07
N PRO A 290 -60.63 -4.47 -10.57
CA PRO A 290 -62.08 -4.28 -10.56
C PRO A 290 -62.48 -3.30 -9.46
N ILE A 291 -63.48 -2.48 -9.78
CA ILE A 291 -64.11 -1.48 -8.91
C ILE A 291 -65.20 -2.17 -8.04
N SER A 292 -65.28 -1.80 -6.75
CA SER A 292 -66.42 -1.94 -5.79
C SER A 292 -66.29 -3.00 -4.65
N PRO A 293 -67.08 -2.91 -3.54
CA PRO A 293 -66.67 -2.20 -2.33
C PRO A 293 -66.87 -3.00 -1.03
N GLY A 294 -66.04 -2.75 -0.01
CA GLY A 294 -66.35 -3.09 1.39
C GLY A 294 -66.30 -4.58 1.76
N GLY A 295 -65.21 -4.99 2.41
CA GLY A 295 -65.10 -6.31 3.03
C GLY A 295 -63.86 -6.38 3.92
N LEU A 296 -64.08 -6.34 5.23
CA LEU A 296 -63.05 -6.46 6.27
C LEU A 296 -62.39 -7.85 6.20
N THR A 297 -61.10 -7.91 5.88
CA THR A 297 -60.29 -9.13 5.91
C THR A 297 -59.79 -9.43 7.33
N ARG A 298 -60.10 -10.64 7.81
CA ARG A 298 -59.66 -11.22 9.09
C ARG A 298 -58.38 -12.04 8.88
N CYS A 299 -57.45 -12.01 9.83
CA CYS A 299 -56.24 -12.87 9.81
C CYS A 299 -56.60 -14.33 10.13
N ILE A 300 -56.27 -15.26 9.23
CA ILE A 300 -56.59 -16.70 9.33
C ILE A 300 -55.79 -17.43 10.43
N ALA A 301 -54.67 -16.86 10.90
CA ALA A 301 -53.84 -17.52 11.92
C ALA A 301 -54.22 -17.19 13.38
N CYS A 302 -54.92 -16.08 13.66
CA CYS A 302 -55.22 -15.70 15.05
C CYS A 302 -56.58 -15.03 15.32
N GLY A 303 -57.41 -14.78 14.30
CA GLY A 303 -58.84 -14.48 14.50
C GLY A 303 -59.22 -13.22 15.29
N GLN A 304 -58.31 -12.31 15.64
CA GLN A 304 -58.65 -11.07 16.34
C GLN A 304 -58.75 -9.85 15.41
N PHE A 305 -59.70 -8.96 15.72
CA PHE A 305 -59.89 -7.68 15.05
C PHE A 305 -58.81 -6.69 15.50
N VAL A 306 -58.02 -6.17 14.57
CA VAL A 306 -57.03 -5.13 14.85
C VAL A 306 -57.44 -3.84 14.14
N SER A 307 -58.03 -2.90 14.87
CA SER A 307 -58.11 -1.50 14.44
C SER A 307 -56.72 -0.89 14.53
N ARG A 308 -56.09 -0.56 13.40
CA ARG A 308 -54.90 0.30 13.38
C ARG A 308 -55.29 1.74 13.04
N ARG A 309 -55.15 2.62 14.03
CA ARG A 309 -54.88 4.04 13.81
C ARG A 309 -53.46 4.34 14.31
N ALA A 310 -52.68 4.90 13.40
CA ALA A 310 -51.46 5.71 13.49
C ALA A 310 -50.49 5.63 14.69
N SER A 311 -49.21 5.65 14.28
CA SER A 311 -48.06 6.37 14.86
C SER A 311 -47.27 5.80 16.05
N GLU A 312 -45.97 5.99 15.89
CA GLU A 312 -44.88 6.08 16.89
C GLU A 312 -43.94 4.87 17.10
N ARG A 313 -42.68 5.16 16.74
CA ARG A 313 -41.43 4.86 17.45
C ARG A 313 -41.11 3.39 17.72
N PHE A 314 -40.23 2.85 16.87
CA PHE A 314 -39.40 1.72 17.27
C PHE A 314 -38.24 2.21 18.14
N ILE A 315 -38.33 1.91 19.43
CA ILE A 315 -37.31 2.07 20.47
C ILE A 315 -36.30 0.92 20.30
N LYS A 316 -35.02 1.24 20.13
CA LYS A 316 -33.92 0.27 20.29
C LYS A 316 -33.71 -0.01 21.80
N PRO A 317 -33.57 -1.26 22.25
CA PRO A 317 -33.14 -1.54 23.61
C PRO A 317 -31.62 -1.35 23.71
N ALA A 318 -31.17 -0.73 24.79
CA ALA A 318 -29.76 -0.53 25.07
C ALA A 318 -29.41 -0.87 26.53
N ILE A 319 -28.17 -1.35 26.69
CA ILE A 319 -27.22 -1.33 27.84
C ILE A 319 -27.50 -2.36 28.98
N PRO A 320 -26.48 -2.95 29.71
CA PRO A 320 -25.22 -2.27 30.04
C PRO A 320 -23.87 -3.01 30.23
N ILE A 321 -22.85 -2.15 30.49
CA ILE A 321 -21.49 -2.34 31.06
C ILE A 321 -20.37 -2.37 30.00
N GLY A 322 -19.32 -1.54 30.01
CA GLY A 322 -18.88 -0.50 30.94
C GLY A 322 -17.41 -0.13 30.66
N LEU A 323 -16.98 1.02 31.22
CA LEU A 323 -15.61 1.50 31.47
C LEU A 323 -14.92 2.38 30.42
N ASN A 324 -15.09 3.66 30.72
CA ASN A 324 -14.36 4.85 30.35
C ASN A 324 -13.39 5.25 31.48
N THR A 325 -12.09 5.29 31.22
CA THR A 325 -11.05 6.14 31.86
C THR A 325 -9.92 6.25 30.81
N SER A 326 -9.12 7.29 30.59
CA SER A 326 -8.93 8.63 31.17
C SER A 326 -7.88 9.33 30.28
N ALA A 327 -8.07 10.59 29.93
CA ALA A 327 -6.98 11.49 29.52
C ALA A 327 -7.28 12.88 30.11
N PRO A 328 -6.39 13.47 30.92
CA PRO A 328 -6.65 14.77 31.51
C PRO A 328 -6.23 15.90 30.57
N ASN A 329 -7.15 16.83 30.34
CA ASN A 329 -6.81 18.23 30.12
C ASN A 329 -6.46 18.86 31.48
N VAL A 330 -5.36 19.58 31.55
CA VAL A 330 -5.08 20.55 32.62
C VAL A 330 -5.26 21.97 32.06
N LEU A 331 -6.05 22.75 32.78
CA LEU A 331 -6.49 24.11 32.48
C LEU A 331 -5.86 25.09 33.50
N SER A 332 -5.61 26.32 33.04
CA SER A 332 -5.60 27.60 33.78
C SER A 332 -4.40 27.89 34.71
N SER A 333 -3.81 29.10 34.79
CA SER A 333 -4.44 30.44 34.89
C SER A 333 -3.40 31.61 34.80
N HIS A 334 -3.91 32.79 34.38
CA HIS A 334 -3.53 34.22 34.59
C HIS A 334 -2.45 34.61 35.64
N ALA A 335 -1.70 35.74 35.63
CA ALA A 335 -1.52 37.01 34.87
C ALA A 335 -0.28 37.77 35.50
N PRO A 336 -0.12 39.11 35.49
CA PRO A 336 0.33 40.04 34.43
C PRO A 336 1.63 40.86 34.75
N SER A 337 2.06 41.67 33.76
CA SER A 337 2.62 43.04 33.88
C SER A 337 4.14 43.31 33.78
N SER A 338 4.43 44.32 32.92
CA SER A 338 5.39 45.43 33.10
C SER A 338 6.86 45.28 32.72
N GLY A 339 7.30 46.11 31.76
CA GLY A 339 8.50 46.94 31.96
C GLY A 339 9.62 46.89 30.89
N GLY A 340 9.46 47.69 29.82
CA GLY A 340 10.43 48.70 29.38
C GLY A 340 11.82 48.32 28.84
N GLY A 341 12.15 48.86 27.65
CA GLY A 341 13.48 49.46 27.46
C GLY A 341 14.22 49.19 26.15
N GLN A 342 14.11 50.14 25.22
CA GLN A 342 15.19 50.71 24.38
C GLN A 342 15.69 49.97 23.10
N GLN A 343 15.16 50.48 21.97
CA GLN A 343 15.90 50.91 20.76
C GLN A 343 17.07 51.87 21.06
N PRO A 344 17.95 52.33 20.11
CA PRO A 344 17.82 52.46 18.63
C PRO A 344 19.08 52.03 17.83
N GLY A 345 19.23 52.10 16.49
CA GLY A 345 18.45 52.65 15.38
C GLY A 345 19.18 52.51 14.02
N CYS A 346 18.44 52.89 12.95
CA CYS A 346 18.78 53.44 11.61
C CYS A 346 19.89 52.79 10.73
N VAL A 347 19.81 52.66 9.39
CA VAL A 347 19.36 53.59 8.32
C VAL A 347 19.07 52.86 6.98
N GLY A 348 18.06 53.35 6.22
CA GLY A 348 17.91 53.50 4.74
C GLY A 348 18.16 52.32 3.77
N GLY A 349 17.50 52.18 2.60
CA GLY A 349 16.48 52.95 1.89
C GLY A 349 16.42 52.53 0.41
N SER A 350 15.20 52.32 -0.10
CA SER A 350 14.68 52.57 -1.47
C SER A 350 15.20 51.82 -2.73
N GLY A 351 14.24 51.28 -3.52
CA GLY A 351 14.12 51.63 -4.96
C GLY A 351 13.92 50.53 -6.02
N HIS A 352 12.64 50.23 -6.31
CA HIS A 352 11.98 49.93 -7.62
C HIS A 352 12.70 49.27 -8.82
N LEU A 353 12.00 48.32 -9.48
CA LEU A 353 11.55 48.44 -10.89
C LEU A 353 10.56 47.32 -11.32
N PHE A 354 9.43 47.76 -11.89
CA PHE A 354 8.46 47.06 -12.76
C PHE A 354 8.70 47.62 -14.19
N PRO A 355 8.22 47.00 -15.30
CA PRO A 355 6.86 47.32 -15.79
C PRO A 355 6.10 46.23 -16.58
N LEU A 356 4.86 46.62 -16.86
CA LEU A 356 3.68 46.00 -17.45
C LEU A 356 3.58 46.22 -18.99
N LEU A 357 2.85 45.35 -19.70
CA LEU A 357 2.04 45.61 -20.92
C LEU A 357 0.97 44.50 -20.95
N GLY A 358 -0.35 44.63 -21.17
CA GLY A 358 -1.22 45.69 -21.69
C GLY A 358 -1.94 45.21 -22.96
N GLY A 359 -3.26 44.99 -22.95
CA GLY A 359 -4.08 44.98 -24.17
C GLY A 359 -5.29 44.02 -24.24
N SER A 360 -6.50 44.58 -24.30
CA SER A 360 -7.82 43.97 -24.43
C SER A 360 -8.25 43.70 -25.89
N GLY A 361 -9.22 42.80 -26.12
CA GLY A 361 -9.93 42.71 -27.41
C GLY A 361 -11.05 41.65 -27.45
N ALA A 362 -12.28 42.08 -27.76
CA ALA A 362 -13.50 41.29 -27.87
C ALA A 362 -13.73 40.76 -29.32
N GLY A 363 -14.56 39.72 -29.48
CA GLY A 363 -15.28 39.48 -30.75
C GLY A 363 -15.52 38.02 -31.16
N GLY A 364 -16.80 37.63 -31.09
CA GLY A 364 -17.59 36.69 -31.90
C GLY A 364 -16.99 35.68 -32.89
N GLY A 365 -17.68 34.54 -33.03
CA GLY A 365 -17.85 33.88 -34.33
C GLY A 365 -17.60 32.37 -34.38
N ALA A 366 -18.70 31.61 -34.27
CA ALA A 366 -19.10 30.47 -35.10
C ALA A 366 -18.08 29.44 -35.67
N SER A 367 -18.42 28.18 -35.38
CA SER A 367 -18.58 27.06 -36.34
C SER A 367 -17.37 26.25 -36.83
N VAL A 368 -17.48 24.95 -36.52
CA VAL A 368 -17.27 23.74 -37.34
C VAL A 368 -15.96 23.59 -38.13
N THR A 369 -15.23 22.50 -37.87
CA THR A 369 -15.12 21.37 -38.82
C THR A 369 -14.30 20.23 -38.22
N SER A 370 -14.89 19.04 -38.29
CA SER A 370 -14.23 17.75 -38.14
C SER A 370 -13.20 17.54 -39.25
N LEU A 371 -12.04 16.98 -38.92
CA LEU A 371 -11.30 16.16 -39.86
C LEU A 371 -10.84 14.87 -39.19
N ASN A 372 -11.44 13.82 -39.72
CA ASN A 372 -11.12 12.41 -39.65
C ASN A 372 -9.67 12.17 -40.14
N SER A 373 -8.94 11.26 -39.51
CA SER A 373 -7.76 10.62 -40.11
C SER A 373 -7.62 9.22 -39.55
N SER A 374 -8.20 8.31 -40.31
CA SER A 374 -8.08 6.86 -40.23
C SER A 374 -6.73 6.46 -40.83
N ILE A 375 -5.91 5.69 -40.10
CA ILE A 375 -4.89 4.83 -40.71
C ILE A 375 -5.07 3.44 -40.12
N GLY A 376 -5.38 2.49 -40.99
CA GLY A 376 -5.52 1.08 -40.69
C GLY A 376 -4.23 0.29 -40.91
N SER A 377 -4.16 -0.80 -40.14
CA SER A 377 -3.72 -2.15 -40.54
C SER A 377 -2.24 -2.42 -40.86
N SER A 378 -1.57 -3.18 -39.99
CA SER A 378 -1.33 -4.63 -40.19
C SER A 378 -0.10 -5.15 -39.43
N SER A 379 -0.36 -6.13 -38.57
CA SER A 379 0.36 -7.38 -38.26
C SER A 379 1.86 -7.51 -38.54
N ASN A 380 2.63 -7.91 -37.52
CA ASN A 380 3.46 -9.12 -37.60
C ASN A 380 3.87 -9.64 -36.21
N ASN A 381 3.50 -10.89 -35.96
CA ASN A 381 4.02 -11.76 -34.90
C ASN A 381 5.39 -12.28 -35.31
N THR A 382 6.39 -12.17 -34.43
CA THR A 382 7.51 -13.12 -34.39
C THR A 382 8.00 -13.30 -32.95
N SER A 383 7.85 -14.55 -32.52
CA SER A 383 8.25 -15.20 -31.28
C SER A 383 9.72 -14.99 -30.87
N SER A 384 9.98 -14.91 -29.58
CA SER A 384 11.18 -15.50 -28.95
C SER A 384 11.00 -15.67 -27.44
N ASN A 385 10.61 -16.89 -27.06
CA ASN A 385 10.75 -17.40 -25.69
C ASN A 385 12.21 -17.79 -25.47
N ILE A 386 12.83 -17.26 -24.43
CA ILE A 386 14.12 -17.72 -23.92
C ILE A 386 13.85 -18.47 -22.62
N SER A 387 13.84 -19.80 -22.71
CA SER A 387 13.82 -20.71 -21.56
C SER A 387 15.25 -21.14 -21.27
N PHE A 388 15.73 -20.88 -20.05
CA PHE A 388 16.94 -21.51 -19.53
C PHE A 388 16.56 -22.77 -18.75
N ASN A 389 17.00 -23.90 -19.30
CA ASN A 389 16.99 -25.20 -18.67
C ASN A 389 18.43 -25.50 -18.24
N SER A 390 18.65 -25.82 -16.96
CA SER A 390 19.86 -26.52 -16.52
C SER A 390 19.39 -27.70 -15.67
N GLY A 391 19.43 -28.88 -16.28
CA GLY A 391 19.26 -30.15 -15.62
C GLY A 391 20.59 -30.77 -15.19
N GLY A 392 20.45 -31.82 -14.39
CA GLY A 392 21.50 -32.75 -13.97
C GLY A 392 21.53 -32.86 -12.46
N GLY A 393 21.14 -33.95 -11.80
CA GLY A 393 20.83 -35.31 -12.22
C GLY A 393 21.30 -36.27 -11.11
N GLY A 394 20.58 -37.37 -10.88
CA GLY A 394 21.03 -38.46 -9.98
C GLY A 394 19.99 -38.90 -8.94
N VAL A 395 18.95 -39.71 -9.28
CA VAL A 395 18.85 -41.20 -9.14
C VAL A 395 19.23 -41.68 -7.71
N VAL A 396 18.46 -42.46 -6.91
CA VAL A 396 17.71 -43.72 -7.12
C VAL A 396 16.74 -43.89 -5.92
N GLY A 397 15.46 -44.27 -6.07
CA GLY A 397 14.95 -45.65 -5.87
C GLY A 397 14.08 -45.77 -4.61
N HIS A 398 12.74 -45.94 -4.75
CA HIS A 398 11.93 -47.13 -4.34
C HIS A 398 11.92 -47.42 -2.82
N THR A 399 10.82 -47.62 -2.10
CA THR A 399 9.46 -48.10 -2.38
C THR A 399 8.59 -47.93 -1.12
N ALA A 400 7.28 -47.97 -1.31
CA ALA A 400 6.15 -47.95 -0.37
C ALA A 400 6.35 -48.47 1.08
N THR A 401 5.65 -47.85 2.04
CA THR A 401 4.53 -48.48 2.78
C THR A 401 3.88 -47.47 3.75
N ALA A 402 2.57 -47.64 3.91
CA ALA A 402 1.71 -46.86 4.78
C ALA A 402 1.95 -47.16 6.27
N THR A 403 1.86 -46.14 7.12
CA THR A 403 1.32 -46.26 8.49
C THR A 403 0.85 -44.90 9.02
N SER A 404 -0.39 -44.91 9.46
CA SER A 404 -1.13 -43.95 10.27
C SER A 404 -0.53 -43.66 11.65
N PHE A 405 -0.50 -42.39 12.08
CA PHE A 405 -0.58 -41.96 13.50
C PHE A 405 -0.79 -40.43 13.57
N VAL A 406 -2.03 -39.93 13.72
CA VAL A 406 -2.73 -39.47 14.95
C VAL A 406 -2.18 -38.18 15.58
N GLN A 407 -3.01 -37.12 15.51
CA GLN A 407 -2.94 -35.86 16.28
C GLN A 407 -3.30 -36.09 17.76
N PRO A 408 -2.77 -35.29 18.71
CA PRO A 408 -3.41 -35.15 20.02
C PRO A 408 -4.28 -33.88 20.07
N ALA A 409 -5.56 -34.08 20.39
CA ALA A 409 -6.45 -33.06 20.93
C ALA A 409 -6.16 -32.86 22.43
N SER A 410 -6.28 -31.63 22.93
CA SER A 410 -6.23 -31.30 24.36
C SER A 410 -7.64 -31.07 24.93
N PRO A 411 -7.85 -31.31 26.24
CA PRO A 411 -9.15 -31.73 26.78
C PRO A 411 -10.02 -30.56 27.28
N MET A 412 -11.33 -30.80 27.15
CA MET A 412 -12.43 -30.10 27.81
C MET A 412 -12.54 -30.57 29.26
N ASP A 413 -12.40 -29.64 30.22
CA ASP A 413 -12.77 -29.88 31.62
C ASP A 413 -14.25 -29.53 31.84
N THR A 414 -15.05 -30.55 32.15
CA THR A 414 -16.39 -30.42 32.72
C THR A 414 -16.32 -30.72 34.22
N SER A 415 -16.40 -29.69 35.06
CA SER A 415 -16.63 -29.87 36.50
C SER A 415 -18.04 -29.43 36.89
N MET A 416 -18.90 -30.45 37.02
CA MET A 416 -19.87 -30.68 38.10
C MET A 416 -20.71 -29.52 38.65
N CYS A 417 -22.02 -29.65 38.43
CA CYS A 417 -23.08 -29.17 39.31
C CYS A 417 -22.91 -29.70 40.75
N LYS A 418 -23.15 -28.84 41.73
CA LYS A 418 -23.78 -29.21 43.01
C LYS A 418 -24.40 -27.97 43.67
N ASP A 419 -25.69 -28.13 43.94
CA ASP A 419 -26.64 -27.38 44.79
C ASP A 419 -26.96 -25.90 44.49
#